data_AF-A0A1M6YI96-F1
#
_entry.id   AF-A0A1M6YI96-F1
#
_cell.length_a   1.000
_cell.length_b   1.000
_cell.length_c   1.000
_cell.angle_alpha   90.00
_cell.angle_beta   90.00
_cell.angle_gamma   90.00
#
_symmetry.space_group_name_H-M   'P 1'
#
loop_
_entity.id
_entity.type
_entity.pdbx_description
1 polymer ?
#
loop_
_entity_poly.entity_id
_entity_poly.type
_entity_poly.pdbx_seq_one_letter_code
_entity_poly.pdbx_strand_id
1 'polypeptide(L)'
;MRKIIAILVLASCLAACGMINTLVDGYKHSQAVASDLEQVTGLKPGVGFNWHNGRLVSVTVTFPKLYDAKPLRELADAVRASVRKQFQQTPEDIELGFSLGATAPDTSAQTERPLRQAALAP
;
A
#
# COMPACT_ATOMS: atom_id res chain seq x y z
N MET A 1 15.75 40.28 19.64
CA MET A 1 15.35 39.08 20.41
C MET A 1 13.83 38.85 20.38
N ARG A 2 12.99 39.62 21.11
CA ARG A 2 11.51 39.39 21.15
C ARG A 2 10.82 39.36 19.78
N LYS A 3 11.19 40.26 18.86
CA LYS A 3 10.63 40.29 17.49
C LYS A 3 11.02 39.05 16.67
N ILE A 4 12.22 38.51 16.86
CA ILE A 4 12.71 37.32 16.14
C ILE A 4 11.99 36.06 16.65
N ILE A 5 11.77 35.97 17.96
CA ILE A 5 10.99 34.87 18.56
C ILE A 5 9.55 34.90 18.05
N ALA A 6 8.92 36.09 17.99
CA ALA A 6 7.57 36.23 17.44
C ALA A 6 7.50 35.80 15.97
N ILE A 7 8.49 36.14 15.15
CA ILE A 7 8.56 35.73 13.74
C ILE A 7 8.76 34.21 13.61
N LEU A 8 9.61 33.59 14.43
CA LEU A 8 9.82 32.14 14.43
C LEU A 8 8.57 31.37 14.86
N VAL A 9 7.86 31.85 15.88
CA VAL A 9 6.59 31.26 16.33
C VAL A 9 5.51 31.40 15.26
N LEU A 10 5.38 32.59 14.64
CA LEU A 10 4.40 32.81 13.59
C LEU A 10 4.69 31.96 12.33
N ALA A 11 5.96 31.86 11.92
CA ALA A 11 6.37 31.06 10.78
C ALA A 11 6.13 29.55 11.01
N SER A 12 6.33 29.06 12.23
CA SER A 12 6.06 27.65 12.57
C SER A 12 4.56 27.35 12.63
N CYS A 13 3.72 28.29 13.09
CA CYS A 13 2.27 28.15 13.01
C CYS A 13 1.75 28.09 11.56
N LEU A 14 2.29 28.93 10.65
CA LEU A 14 1.84 28.94 9.25
C LEU A 14 2.26 27.67 8.47
N ALA A 15 3.45 27.14 8.72
CA ALA A 15 3.94 25.94 8.03
C ALA A 15 3.26 24.64 8.51
N ALA A 16 2.80 24.60 9.76
CA ALA A 16 2.25 23.40 10.38
C ALA A 16 0.77 23.14 10.04
N CYS A 17 -0.04 24.18 9.85
CA CYS A 17 -1.50 24.03 9.75
C CYS A 17 -1.98 23.24 8.53
N GLY A 18 -1.31 23.33 7.38
CA GLY A 18 -1.76 22.64 6.15
C GLY A 18 -1.29 21.18 6.05
N MET A 19 -0.06 20.91 6.45
CA MET A 19 0.56 19.59 6.27
C MET A 19 0.04 18.57 7.28
N ILE A 20 -0.18 18.99 8.53
CA ILE A 20 -0.65 18.08 9.60
C ILE A 20 -2.09 17.62 9.33
N ASN A 21 -2.99 18.50 8.89
CA ASN A 21 -4.36 18.10 8.52
C ASN A 21 -4.36 17.10 7.36
N THR A 22 -3.55 17.33 6.32
CA THR A 22 -3.46 16.44 5.15
C THR A 22 -2.99 15.03 5.54
N LEU A 23 -2.02 14.92 6.46
CA LEU A 23 -1.52 13.63 6.96
C LEU A 23 -2.54 12.91 7.83
N VAL A 24 -3.17 13.61 8.78
CA VAL A 24 -4.16 13.03 9.70
C VAL A 24 -5.40 12.58 8.92
N ASP A 25 -5.86 13.36 7.96
CA ASP A 25 -7.02 13.00 7.14
C ASP A 25 -6.65 11.89 6.14
N GLY A 26 -5.46 11.92 5.54
CA GLY A 26 -4.94 10.81 4.72
C GLY A 26 -4.93 9.47 5.45
N TYR A 27 -4.54 9.46 6.73
CA TYR A 27 -4.57 8.25 7.57
C TYR A 27 -5.99 7.76 7.86
N LYS A 28 -6.94 8.66 8.11
CA LYS A 28 -8.36 8.28 8.27
C LYS A 28 -8.91 7.69 6.98
N HIS A 29 -8.60 8.31 5.84
CA HIS A 29 -9.02 7.83 4.53
C HIS A 29 -8.42 6.45 4.22
N SER A 30 -7.14 6.22 4.54
CA SER A 30 -6.52 4.91 4.33
C SER A 30 -7.15 3.81 5.19
N GLN A 31 -7.48 4.10 6.46
CA GLN A 31 -8.24 3.17 7.29
C GLN A 31 -9.64 2.91 6.73
N ALA A 32 -10.33 3.94 6.24
CA ALA A 32 -11.66 3.78 5.65
C ALA A 32 -11.63 2.91 4.38
N VAL A 33 -10.61 3.08 3.52
CA VAL A 33 -10.39 2.20 2.36
C VAL A 33 -10.15 0.76 2.81
N ALA A 34 -9.31 0.55 3.82
CA ALA A 34 -9.03 -0.78 4.36
C ALA A 34 -10.32 -1.46 4.89
N SER A 35 -11.15 -0.72 5.63
CA SER A 35 -12.42 -1.21 6.15
C SER A 35 -13.45 -1.51 5.05
N ASP A 36 -13.57 -0.64 4.04
CA ASP A 36 -14.45 -0.89 2.88
C ASP A 36 -14.02 -2.17 2.14
N LEU A 37 -12.73 -2.36 1.93
CA LEU A 37 -12.20 -3.55 1.26
C LEU A 37 -12.30 -4.82 2.11
N GLU A 38 -12.16 -4.70 3.43
CA GLU A 38 -12.37 -5.79 4.37
C GLU A 38 -13.82 -6.30 4.33
N GLN A 39 -14.81 -5.41 4.22
CA GLN A 39 -16.21 -5.81 4.08
C GLN A 39 -16.49 -6.59 2.79
N VAL A 40 -15.80 -6.25 1.69
CA VAL A 40 -16.02 -6.88 0.38
C VAL A 40 -15.23 -8.18 0.22
N THR A 41 -14.04 -8.23 0.79
CA THR A 41 -13.08 -9.33 0.55
C THR A 41 -12.92 -10.27 1.74
N GLY A 42 -13.34 -9.86 2.94
CA GLY A 42 -13.08 -10.55 4.20
C GLY A 42 -11.61 -10.46 4.66
N LEU A 43 -10.77 -9.71 3.94
CA LEU A 43 -9.36 -9.51 4.26
C LEU A 43 -9.11 -8.04 4.49
N LYS A 44 -8.41 -7.71 5.59
CA LYS A 44 -7.99 -6.32 5.86
C LYS A 44 -6.68 -6.02 5.13
N PRO A 45 -6.68 -5.22 4.04
CA PRO A 45 -5.43 -4.81 3.41
C PRO A 45 -4.75 -3.70 4.22
N GLY A 46 -3.43 -3.60 4.10
CA GLY A 46 -2.69 -2.39 4.44
C GLY A 46 -2.87 -1.35 3.34
N VAL A 47 -3.12 -0.10 3.71
CA VAL A 47 -3.29 1.02 2.76
C VAL A 47 -2.28 2.11 3.08
N GLY A 48 -1.34 2.31 2.16
CA GLY A 48 -0.39 3.42 2.14
C GLY A 48 -0.84 4.49 1.15
N PHE A 49 -0.35 5.70 1.35
CA PHE A 49 -0.65 6.83 0.48
C PHE A 49 0.54 7.78 0.41
N ASN A 50 0.71 8.43 -0.73
CA ASN A 50 1.76 9.40 -0.98
C ASN A 50 1.14 10.74 -1.37
N TRP A 51 1.44 11.78 -0.58
CA TRP A 51 1.08 13.15 -0.91
C TRP A 51 2.33 13.93 -1.28
N HIS A 52 2.25 14.66 -2.38
CA HIS A 52 3.29 15.57 -2.79
C HIS A 52 2.67 16.94 -3.10
N ASN A 53 3.13 17.98 -2.41
CA ASN A 53 2.64 19.36 -2.58
C ASN A 53 1.11 19.51 -2.51
N GLY A 54 0.46 18.80 -1.58
CA GLY A 54 -1.00 18.87 -1.37
C GLY A 54 -1.84 18.10 -2.38
N ARG A 55 -1.22 17.29 -3.25
CA ARG A 55 -1.90 16.36 -4.17
C ARG A 55 -1.64 14.92 -3.76
N LEU A 56 -2.68 14.09 -3.85
CA LEU A 56 -2.55 12.64 -3.72
C LEU A 56 -1.91 12.06 -4.99
N VAL A 57 -0.68 11.60 -4.88
CA VAL A 57 0.09 11.07 -6.02
C VAL A 57 -0.22 9.59 -6.21
N SER A 58 -0.01 8.79 -5.18
CA SER A 58 -0.22 7.34 -5.26
C SER A 58 -0.89 6.78 -4.00
N VAL A 59 -1.61 5.68 -4.19
CA VAL A 59 -2.18 4.89 -3.10
C VAL A 59 -1.76 3.44 -3.30
N THR A 60 -1.16 2.84 -2.28
CA THR A 60 -0.71 1.44 -2.31
C THR A 60 -1.62 0.61 -1.42
N VAL A 61 -2.25 -0.42 -1.98
CA VAL A 61 -3.14 -1.34 -1.28
C VAL A 61 -2.51 -2.73 -1.29
N THR A 62 -2.11 -3.20 -0.12
CA THR A 62 -1.42 -4.49 0.03
C THR A 62 -2.25 -5.46 0.84
N PHE A 63 -2.71 -6.54 0.20
CA PHE A 63 -3.40 -7.62 0.88
C PHE A 63 -2.41 -8.54 1.61
N PRO A 64 -2.78 -9.10 2.77
CA PRO A 64 -1.89 -9.94 3.57
C PRO A 64 -1.61 -11.32 2.95
N LYS A 65 -2.37 -11.71 1.92
CA LYS A 65 -2.21 -12.95 1.16
C LYS A 65 -2.82 -12.78 -0.23
N LEU A 66 -2.53 -13.70 -1.15
CA LEU A 66 -3.19 -13.77 -2.44
C LEU A 66 -4.71 -13.87 -2.27
N TYR A 67 -5.45 -13.13 -3.09
CA TYR A 67 -6.92 -13.14 -3.06
C TYR A 67 -7.47 -14.01 -4.18
N ASP A 68 -7.98 -15.18 -3.81
CA ASP A 68 -8.41 -16.21 -4.76
C ASP A 68 -9.93 -16.28 -4.97
N ALA A 69 -10.70 -15.45 -4.25
CA ALA A 69 -12.16 -15.54 -4.26
C ALA A 69 -12.83 -14.87 -5.48
N LYS A 70 -12.16 -13.90 -6.13
CA LYS A 70 -12.66 -13.26 -7.36
C LYS A 70 -11.51 -12.99 -8.34
N PRO A 71 -11.82 -12.78 -9.63
CA PRO A 71 -10.83 -12.35 -10.61
C PRO A 71 -10.11 -11.07 -10.18
N LEU A 72 -8.81 -11.00 -10.47
CA LEU A 72 -7.97 -9.84 -10.14
C LEU A 72 -8.54 -8.52 -10.69
N ARG A 73 -9.18 -8.56 -11.87
CA ARG A 73 -9.82 -7.38 -12.47
C ARG A 73 -10.95 -6.82 -11.61
N GLU A 74 -11.82 -7.68 -11.10
CA GLU A 74 -12.92 -7.26 -10.22
C GLU A 74 -12.41 -6.69 -8.89
N LEU A 75 -11.35 -7.31 -8.34
CA LEU A 75 -10.69 -6.78 -7.15
C LEU A 75 -10.09 -5.39 -7.43
N ALA A 76 -9.39 -5.23 -8.56
CA ALA A 76 -8.81 -3.95 -8.95
C ALA A 76 -9.87 -2.86 -9.17
N ASP A 77 -11.05 -3.21 -9.69
CA ASP A 77 -12.17 -2.28 -9.81
C ASP A 77 -12.74 -1.89 -8.43
N ALA A 78 -12.89 -2.85 -7.51
CA ALA A 78 -13.33 -2.58 -6.15
C ALA A 78 -12.34 -1.68 -5.39
N VAL A 79 -11.04 -1.92 -5.53
CA VAL A 79 -9.97 -1.08 -4.96
C VAL A 79 -10.05 0.34 -5.52
N ARG A 80 -10.13 0.50 -6.84
CA ARG A 80 -10.25 1.82 -7.48
C ARG A 80 -11.50 2.58 -7.01
N ALA A 81 -12.64 1.88 -6.87
CA ALA A 81 -13.87 2.48 -6.39
C ALA A 81 -13.76 2.93 -4.92
N SER A 82 -13.20 2.08 -4.04
CA SER A 82 -12.99 2.40 -2.62
C SER A 82 -12.04 3.58 -2.44
N VAL A 83 -10.90 3.59 -3.14
CA VAL A 83 -9.92 4.69 -3.05
C VAL A 83 -10.54 6.01 -3.49
N ARG A 84 -11.23 6.06 -4.64
CA ARG A 84 -11.88 7.29 -5.13
C ARG A 84 -12.97 7.78 -4.18
N LYS A 85 -13.76 6.86 -3.61
CA LYS A 85 -14.82 7.18 -2.65
C LYS A 85 -14.26 7.82 -1.38
N GLN A 86 -13.21 7.25 -0.82
CA GLN A 86 -12.70 7.65 0.49
C GLN A 86 -11.78 8.87 0.42
N PHE A 87 -10.85 8.90 -0.54
CA PHE A 87 -9.91 10.02 -0.68
C PHE A 87 -10.51 11.25 -1.36
N GLN A 88 -11.67 11.11 -2.02
CA GLN A 88 -12.38 12.19 -2.75
C GLN A 88 -11.51 12.89 -3.80
N GLN A 89 -10.37 12.28 -4.15
CA GLN A 89 -9.45 12.67 -5.21
C GLN A 89 -9.10 11.42 -6.01
N THR A 90 -8.83 11.61 -7.30
CA THR A 90 -8.29 10.52 -8.13
C THR A 90 -6.78 10.59 -8.05
N PRO A 91 -6.10 9.62 -7.41
CA PRO A 91 -4.65 9.56 -7.43
C PRO A 91 -4.15 9.31 -8.86
N GLU A 92 -2.92 9.72 -9.13
CA GLU A 92 -2.26 9.50 -10.42
C GLU A 92 -1.98 8.01 -10.63
N ASP A 93 -1.66 7.28 -9.55
CA ASP A 93 -1.45 5.84 -9.57
C ASP A 93 -2.08 5.09 -8.38
N ILE A 94 -2.48 3.84 -8.61
CA ILE A 94 -2.99 2.94 -7.57
C ILE A 94 -2.28 1.59 -7.72
N GLU A 95 -1.46 1.27 -6.73
CA GLU A 95 -0.72 0.02 -6.67
C GLU A 95 -1.52 -1.01 -5.88
N LEU A 96 -1.73 -2.19 -6.47
CA LEU A 96 -2.35 -3.35 -5.80
C LEU A 96 -1.29 -4.43 -5.60
N GLY A 97 -1.01 -4.76 -4.34
CA GLY A 97 -0.02 -5.75 -3.94
C GLY A 97 -0.61 -6.88 -3.09
N PHE A 98 0.14 -7.98 -3.03
CA PHE A 98 -0.16 -9.13 -2.18
C PHE A 98 1.12 -9.57 -1.47
N SER A 99 1.02 -9.82 -0.17
CA SER A 99 2.08 -10.49 0.57
C SER A 99 2.06 -11.98 0.25
N LEU A 100 3.22 -12.55 -0.10
CA LEU A 100 3.37 -13.98 -0.36
C LEU A 100 3.66 -14.81 0.90
N GLY A 101 3.79 -14.14 2.06
CA GLY A 101 4.21 -14.76 3.31
C GLY A 101 5.71 -15.05 3.36
N ALA A 102 6.18 -15.59 4.48
CA ALA A 102 7.55 -16.09 4.58
C ALA A 102 7.65 -17.42 3.83
N THR A 103 8.58 -17.51 2.89
CA THR A 103 8.96 -18.79 2.27
C THR A 103 9.50 -19.71 3.36
N ALA A 104 8.87 -20.86 3.59
CA ALA A 104 9.48 -21.90 4.41
C ALA A 104 10.86 -22.24 3.82
N PRO A 105 11.92 -22.44 4.63
CA PRO A 105 13.30 -22.57 4.15
C PRO A 105 13.56 -23.76 3.20
N ASP A 106 12.58 -24.61 2.91
CA ASP A 106 12.76 -25.85 2.14
C ASP A 106 12.21 -25.82 0.71
N THR A 107 11.73 -24.69 0.19
CA THR A 107 11.48 -24.56 -1.27
C THR A 107 12.68 -23.92 -1.95
N SER A 108 13.86 -24.50 -1.75
CA SER A 108 14.90 -24.38 -2.76
C SER A 108 14.39 -25.14 -3.98
N ALA A 109 14.25 -24.46 -5.11
CA ALA A 109 14.03 -25.10 -6.39
C ALA A 109 15.22 -26.03 -6.68
N GLN A 110 15.15 -27.28 -6.20
CA GLN A 110 16.07 -28.30 -6.64
C GLN A 110 15.63 -28.69 -8.04
N THR A 111 16.26 -28.07 -9.03
CA THR A 111 16.35 -28.65 -10.36
C THR A 111 16.79 -30.10 -10.19
N GLU A 112 15.88 -31.03 -10.45
CA GLU A 112 16.19 -32.46 -10.57
C GLU A 112 17.39 -32.59 -11.49
N ARG A 113 18.56 -32.86 -10.90
CA ARG A 113 19.75 -33.26 -11.65
C ARG A 113 19.41 -34.65 -12.16
N PRO A 114 19.19 -34.85 -13.48
CA PRO A 114 18.75 -36.14 -13.95
C PRO A 114 19.83 -37.16 -13.63
N LEU A 115 19.39 -38.26 -13.05
CA LEU A 115 20.08 -39.52 -12.83
C LEU A 115 20.68 -40.02 -14.17
N ARG A 116 21.82 -39.46 -14.57
CA ARG A 116 22.54 -39.75 -15.83
C ARG A 116 24.04 -39.84 -15.61
N GLN A 117 24.45 -40.36 -14.45
CA GLN A 117 25.79 -40.91 -14.24
C GLN A 117 25.70 -42.24 -13.47
N ALA A 118 24.74 -43.08 -13.86
CA ALA A 118 24.97 -44.51 -13.80
C ALA A 118 25.47 -44.94 -15.18
N ALA A 119 26.51 -45.78 -15.19
CA ALA A 119 26.96 -46.55 -16.33
C ALA A 119 27.58 -45.78 -17.52
N LEU A 120 28.91 -45.64 -17.52
CA LEU A 120 29.73 -46.23 -18.59
C LEU A 120 31.18 -46.41 -18.09
N ALA A 121 31.58 -47.67 -17.98
CA ALA A 121 32.95 -48.16 -17.77
C ALA A 121 33.82 -47.90 -19.04
N PRO A 122 35.12 -48.26 -19.11
CA PRO A 122 35.78 -49.47 -18.59
C PRO A 122 36.87 -49.24 -17.53
#